data_AF-A0A6J1M5I8-F1
#
_entry.id   AF-A0A6J1M5I8-F1
#
_cell.length_a   1.000
_cell.length_b   1.000
_cell.length_c   1.000
_cell.angle_alpha   90.00
_cell.angle_beta   90.00
_cell.angle_gamma   90.00
#
_symmetry.space_group_name_H-M   'P 1'
#
loop_
_entity.id
_entity.type
_entity.pdbx_description
1 polymer ?
#
loop_
_entity_poly.entity_id
_entity_poly.type
_entity_poly.pdbx_seq_one_letter_code
_entity_poly.pdbx_strand_id
1 'polypeptide(L)'
;MFNSDFKKLQRKSNKFKQTVSERSKNWGKRKFTPKAFGRSEPAPMEEEAKPWQHVKNDILEDEHEQQSADRFNMQSQSAKEILKQRERNHRRNVIETSRNEKPKWETFDDKETTNKSRNNIVENITRDPTNMSFKERNYLRRKLTKAVIAEKSGTLKSAINDMKRNPITNNKFRK
;
A
#
# COMPACT_ATOMS: atom_id res chain seq x y z
N MET A 1 9.46 7.42 -32.11
CA MET A 1 8.47 8.29 -31.42
C MET A 1 8.93 8.87 -30.07
N PHE A 2 10.06 8.48 -29.48
CA PHE A 2 10.49 8.94 -28.15
C PHE A 2 11.14 10.35 -28.08
N ASN A 3 11.71 10.84 -29.18
CA ASN A 3 12.45 12.11 -29.18
C ASN A 3 11.55 13.35 -29.06
N SER A 4 10.30 13.27 -29.50
CA SER A 4 9.33 14.37 -29.38
C SER A 4 8.90 14.60 -27.93
N ASP A 5 8.73 13.52 -27.17
CA ASP A 5 8.29 13.60 -25.78
C ASP A 5 9.42 14.07 -24.84
N PHE A 6 10.66 13.66 -25.10
CA PHE A 6 11.83 14.24 -24.43
C PHE A 6 11.98 15.74 -24.68
N LYS A 7 11.79 16.19 -25.93
CA LYS A 7 11.80 17.62 -26.26
C LYS A 7 10.66 18.38 -25.58
N LYS A 8 9.47 17.78 -25.44
CA LYS A 8 8.34 18.38 -24.69
C LYS A 8 8.64 18.50 -23.20
N LEU A 9 9.24 17.49 -22.59
CA LEU A 9 9.66 17.51 -21.18
C LEU A 9 10.71 18.60 -20.91
N GLN A 10 11.73 18.70 -21.77
CA GLN A 10 12.75 19.76 -21.70
C GLN A 10 12.15 21.16 -21.87
N ARG A 11 11.19 21.34 -22.79
CA ARG A 11 10.47 22.62 -22.94
C ARG A 11 9.67 22.97 -21.70
N LYS A 12 9.00 21.99 -21.06
CA LYS A 12 8.23 22.21 -19.82
C LYS A 12 9.13 22.56 -18.64
N SER A 13 10.26 21.88 -18.47
CA SER A 13 11.20 22.17 -17.39
C SER A 13 11.83 23.56 -17.54
N ASN A 14 12.18 23.97 -18.75
CA ASN A 14 12.72 25.30 -19.01
C ASN A 14 11.69 26.41 -18.75
N LYS A 15 10.44 26.22 -19.17
CA LYS A 15 9.34 27.13 -18.83
C LYS A 15 9.15 27.27 -17.32
N PHE A 16 9.17 26.16 -16.58
CA PHE A 16 9.07 26.19 -15.12
C PHE A 16 10.23 26.92 -14.45
N LYS A 17 11.47 26.70 -14.89
CA LYS A 17 12.64 27.45 -14.39
C LYS A 17 12.49 28.94 -14.63
N GLN A 18 11.97 29.33 -15.79
CA GLN A 18 11.72 30.72 -16.14
C GLN A 18 10.64 31.36 -15.25
N THR A 19 9.50 30.69 -15.04
CA THR A 19 8.44 31.21 -14.17
C THR A 19 8.88 31.34 -12.71
N VAL A 20 9.67 30.39 -12.21
CA VAL A 20 10.26 30.47 -10.86
C VAL A 20 11.23 31.65 -10.75
N SER A 21 12.07 31.87 -11.76
CA SER A 21 13.00 33.00 -11.81
C SER A 21 12.28 34.35 -11.89
N GLU A 22 11.21 34.45 -12.66
CA GLU A 22 10.38 35.66 -12.73
C GLU A 22 9.65 35.92 -11.41
N ARG A 23 9.12 34.87 -10.76
CA ARG A 23 8.45 34.96 -9.47
C ARG A 23 9.41 35.35 -8.36
N SER A 24 10.65 34.85 -8.36
CA SER A 24 11.67 35.22 -7.37
C SER A 24 12.14 36.68 -7.57
N LYS A 25 12.30 37.15 -8.81
CA LYS A 25 12.60 38.56 -9.11
C LYS A 25 11.50 39.52 -8.70
N ASN A 26 10.25 39.06 -8.66
CA ASN A 26 9.09 39.83 -8.24
C ASN A 26 8.72 39.60 -6.77
N TRP A 27 9.45 38.73 -6.07
CA TRP A 27 9.28 38.49 -4.65
C TRP A 27 9.57 39.78 -3.88
N GLY A 28 8.64 40.19 -3.02
CA GLY A 28 8.78 41.41 -2.20
C GLY A 28 8.51 42.74 -2.92
N LYS A 29 8.43 42.79 -4.27
CA LYS A 29 8.09 44.01 -5.02
C LYS A 29 6.62 44.39 -4.91
N ARG A 30 5.73 43.40 -4.96
CA ARG A 30 4.30 43.60 -4.71
C ARG A 30 4.00 43.19 -3.28
N LYS A 31 3.66 44.16 -2.42
CA LYS A 31 3.15 43.86 -1.08
C LYS A 31 1.81 43.13 -1.23
N PHE A 32 1.59 42.15 -0.38
CA PHE A 32 0.29 41.49 -0.28
C PHE A 32 -0.71 42.54 0.20
N THR A 33 -1.52 43.07 -0.72
CA THR A 33 -2.73 43.81 -0.37
C THR A 33 -3.84 42.77 -0.31
N PRO A 34 -4.31 42.38 0.89
CA PRO A 34 -5.51 41.55 0.97
C PRO A 34 -6.59 42.26 0.18
N LYS A 35 -7.29 41.52 -0.67
CA LYS A 35 -8.44 42.06 -1.39
C LYS A 35 -9.45 42.42 -0.30
N ALA A 36 -9.51 43.71 0.06
CA ALA A 36 -10.50 44.25 0.99
C ALA A 36 -11.83 43.70 0.51
N PHE A 37 -12.51 42.94 1.37
CA PHE A 37 -13.68 42.12 1.07
C PHE A 37 -14.56 42.78 0.01
N GLY A 38 -14.25 42.47 -1.25
CA GLY A 38 -14.78 43.16 -2.42
C GLY A 38 -16.03 42.45 -2.88
N ARG A 39 -16.90 42.18 -1.92
CA ARG A 39 -18.31 41.87 -2.08
C ARG A 39 -18.95 42.52 -0.87
N SER A 40 -19.66 43.61 -1.11
CA SER A 40 -20.81 43.93 -0.28
C SER A 40 -21.71 42.70 -0.37
N GLU A 41 -21.60 41.78 0.58
CA GLU A 41 -22.76 40.98 0.89
C GLU A 41 -23.89 41.99 1.13
N PRO A 42 -25.03 41.87 0.45
CA PRO A 42 -26.18 42.69 0.80
C PRO A 42 -26.39 42.52 2.31
N ALA A 43 -26.69 43.62 3.01
CA ALA A 43 -26.99 43.56 4.43
C ALA A 43 -27.98 42.40 4.67
N PRO A 44 -27.76 41.56 5.69
CA PRO A 44 -28.62 40.41 5.94
C PRO A 44 -30.07 40.92 5.97
N MET A 45 -30.88 40.45 5.02
CA MET A 45 -32.30 40.74 5.01
C MET A 45 -32.85 40.21 6.34
N GLU A 46 -33.57 41.05 7.07
CA GLU A 46 -34.31 40.61 8.25
C GLU A 46 -35.40 39.63 7.77
N GLU A 47 -35.08 38.34 7.80
CA GLU A 47 -36.06 37.29 7.51
C GLU A 47 -37.08 37.27 8.66
N GLU A 48 -38.34 37.56 8.35
CA GLU A 48 -39.44 37.40 9.29
C GLU A 48 -39.43 35.97 9.85
N ALA A 49 -39.62 35.84 11.17
CA ALA A 49 -39.49 34.56 11.86
C ALA A 49 -40.43 33.51 11.23
N LYS A 50 -39.84 32.57 10.49
CA LYS A 50 -40.57 31.44 9.92
C LYS A 50 -41.17 30.60 11.05
N PRO A 51 -42.43 30.16 10.95
CA PRO A 51 -43.03 29.31 11.97
C PRO A 51 -42.28 27.97 12.06
N TRP A 52 -42.19 27.40 13.28
CA TRP A 52 -41.41 26.20 13.62
C TRP A 52 -41.60 24.99 12.70
N GLN A 53 -42.75 24.87 12.05
CA GLN A 53 -43.03 23.80 11.08
C GLN A 53 -42.14 23.90 9.84
N HIS A 54 -41.79 25.11 9.40
CA HIS A 54 -40.89 25.32 8.26
C HIS A 54 -39.42 25.23 8.66
N VAL A 55 -39.06 25.67 9.87
CA VAL A 55 -37.69 25.54 10.40
C VAL A 55 -37.21 24.08 10.43
N LYS A 56 -38.10 23.13 10.76
CA LYS A 56 -37.75 21.70 10.73
C LYS A 56 -37.45 21.20 9.32
N ASN A 57 -38.18 21.68 8.32
CA ASN A 57 -37.94 21.31 6.93
C ASN A 57 -36.65 21.94 6.43
N ASP A 58 -36.40 23.21 6.75
CA ASP A 58 -35.16 23.92 6.42
C ASP A 58 -33.93 23.21 7.02
N ILE A 59 -34.00 22.75 8.29
CA ILE A 59 -32.93 21.96 8.93
C ILE A 59 -32.69 20.63 8.21
N LEU A 60 -33.77 19.93 7.82
CA LEU A 60 -33.66 18.64 7.13
C LEU A 60 -33.13 18.80 5.70
N GLU A 61 -33.50 19.89 5.01
CA GLU A 61 -33.00 20.24 3.68
C GLU A 61 -31.51 20.60 3.73
N ASP A 62 -31.09 21.43 4.69
CA ASP A 62 -29.68 21.77 4.91
C ASP A 62 -28.84 20.54 5.24
N GLU A 63 -29.32 19.63 6.09
CA GLU A 63 -28.61 18.40 6.43
C GLU A 63 -28.48 17.47 5.22
N HIS A 64 -29.55 17.33 4.42
CA HIS A 64 -29.50 16.52 3.21
C HIS A 64 -28.59 17.14 2.15
N GLU A 65 -28.58 18.47 1.99
CA GLU A 65 -27.70 19.18 1.08
C GLU A 65 -26.23 19.03 1.50
N GLN A 66 -25.92 19.21 2.79
CA GLN A 66 -24.58 18.95 3.33
C GLN A 66 -24.15 17.50 3.13
N GLN A 67 -25.00 16.52 3.45
CA GLN A 67 -24.70 15.11 3.22
C GLN A 67 -24.50 14.79 1.73
N SER A 68 -25.24 15.46 0.84
CA SER A 68 -25.11 15.27 -0.61
C SER A 68 -23.84 15.92 -1.19
N ALA A 69 -23.43 17.07 -0.64
CA ALA A 69 -22.18 17.75 -0.97
C ALA A 69 -20.95 16.98 -0.46
N ASP A 70 -21.07 16.32 0.70
CA ASP A 70 -20.00 15.53 1.32
C ASP A 70 -19.90 14.12 0.72
N ARG A 71 -20.96 13.64 0.05
CA ARG A 71 -20.91 12.44 -0.81
C ARG A 71 -20.17 12.75 -2.10
N PHE A 72 -18.84 12.78 -2.02
CA PHE A 72 -17.96 12.83 -3.18
C PHE A 72 -18.40 11.76 -4.20
N ASN A 73 -18.85 12.20 -5.37
CA ASN A 73 -19.30 11.28 -6.42
C ASN A 73 -18.09 10.46 -6.93
N MET A 74 -17.91 9.27 -6.35
CA MET A 74 -16.84 8.33 -6.69
C MET A 74 -16.90 7.86 -8.14
N GLN A 75 -18.04 8.03 -8.81
CA GLN A 75 -18.22 7.67 -10.22
C GLN A 75 -17.82 8.79 -11.19
N SER A 76 -17.64 10.03 -10.71
CA SER A 76 -17.15 11.14 -11.51
C SER A 76 -15.77 10.84 -12.10
N GLN A 77 -15.50 11.40 -13.29
CA GLN A 77 -14.23 11.22 -13.98
C GLN A 77 -13.06 11.76 -13.15
N SER A 78 -13.24 12.89 -12.47
CA SER A 78 -12.25 13.49 -11.57
C SER A 78 -11.93 12.59 -10.37
N ALA A 79 -12.94 11.97 -9.74
CA ALA A 79 -12.71 11.03 -8.63
C ALA A 79 -11.91 9.79 -9.10
N LYS A 80 -12.21 9.27 -10.29
CA LYS A 80 -11.47 8.14 -10.90
C LYS A 80 -10.01 8.50 -11.19
N GLU A 81 -9.74 9.72 -11.64
CA GLU A 81 -8.37 10.20 -11.85
C GLU A 81 -7.58 10.33 -10.55
N ILE A 82 -8.20 10.87 -9.49
CA ILE A 82 -7.59 10.97 -8.16
C ILE A 82 -7.26 9.57 -7.62
N LEU A 83 -8.15 8.60 -7.76
CA LEU A 83 -7.89 7.21 -7.37
C LEU A 83 -6.70 6.60 -8.14
N LYS A 84 -6.68 6.78 -9.46
CA LYS A 84 -5.56 6.31 -10.30
C LYS A 84 -4.23 6.96 -9.92
N GLN A 85 -4.25 8.24 -9.55
CA GLN A 85 -3.07 8.95 -9.08
C GLN A 85 -2.60 8.45 -7.72
N ARG A 86 -3.53 8.21 -6.78
CA ARG A 86 -3.22 7.60 -5.47
C ARG A 86 -2.59 6.23 -5.63
N GLU A 87 -3.12 5.39 -6.52
CA GLU A 87 -2.56 4.06 -6.79
C GLU A 87 -1.13 4.15 -7.35
N ARG A 88 -0.88 5.04 -8.31
CA ARG A 88 0.47 5.29 -8.85
C ARG A 88 1.43 5.76 -7.76
N ASN A 89 0.99 6.66 -6.89
CA ASN A 89 1.80 7.16 -5.79
C ASN A 89 2.10 6.06 -4.77
N HIS A 90 1.12 5.22 -4.44
CA HIS A 90 1.30 4.06 -3.56
C HIS A 90 2.34 3.09 -4.13
N ARG A 91 2.23 2.74 -5.42
CA ARG A 91 3.22 1.89 -6.09
C ARG A 91 4.62 2.48 -6.05
N ARG A 92 4.77 3.79 -6.27
CA ARG A 92 6.07 4.47 -6.12
C ARG A 92 6.60 4.38 -4.70
N ASN A 93 5.75 4.65 -3.70
CA ASN A 93 6.14 4.61 -2.30
C ASN A 93 6.63 3.21 -1.90
N VAL A 94 5.91 2.14 -2.28
CA VAL A 94 6.34 0.75 -2.04
C VAL A 94 7.70 0.45 -2.68
N ILE A 95 7.95 0.94 -3.90
CA ILE A 95 9.24 0.76 -4.56
C ILE A 95 10.33 1.54 -3.82
N GLU A 96 10.06 2.78 -3.41
CA GLU A 96 11.02 3.62 -2.70
C GLU A 96 11.34 3.05 -1.30
N THR A 97 10.34 2.58 -0.55
CA THR A 97 10.57 1.90 0.73
C THR A 97 11.39 0.62 0.51
N SER A 98 11.05 -0.20 -0.49
CA SER A 98 11.82 -1.41 -0.80
C SER A 98 13.26 -1.14 -1.27
N ARG A 99 13.54 0.03 -1.85
CA ARG A 99 14.90 0.47 -2.22
C ARG A 99 15.69 1.02 -1.04
N ASN A 100 15.03 1.66 -0.08
CA ASN A 100 15.64 2.25 1.10
C ASN A 100 15.95 1.19 2.17
N GLU A 101 15.18 0.11 2.20
CA GLU A 101 15.46 -1.05 3.04
C GLU A 101 16.73 -1.76 2.54
N LYS A 102 17.71 -1.95 3.44
CA LYS A 102 18.92 -2.70 3.10
C LYS A 102 18.51 -4.13 2.71
N PRO A 103 18.93 -4.64 1.55
CA PRO A 103 18.60 -6.01 1.15
C PRO A 103 19.15 -6.98 2.19
N LYS A 104 18.25 -7.65 2.89
CA LYS A 104 18.59 -8.72 3.83
C LYS A 104 18.65 -10.02 3.06
N TRP A 105 19.85 -10.43 2.70
CA TRP A 105 20.10 -11.78 2.19
C TRP A 105 20.06 -12.74 3.37
N GLU A 106 18.99 -13.53 3.47
CA GLU A 106 18.96 -14.63 4.42
C GLU A 106 19.96 -15.70 3.93
N THR A 107 20.93 -16.02 4.78
CA THR A 107 21.81 -17.15 4.55
C THR A 107 20.99 -18.44 4.58
N PHE A 108 21.19 -19.28 3.58
CA PHE A 108 20.53 -20.59 3.48
C PHE A 108 21.11 -21.62 4.48
N ASP A 109 22.18 -21.26 5.17
CA ASP A 109 22.81 -22.06 6.22
C ASP A 109 22.00 -21.98 7.51
N ASP A 110 21.28 -23.06 7.82
CA ASP A 110 20.59 -23.27 9.10
C ASP A 110 21.59 -23.55 10.25
N LYS A 111 22.73 -22.84 10.31
CA LYS A 111 23.58 -22.83 11.51
C LYS A 111 22.95 -21.87 12.51
N GLU A 112 21.96 -22.40 13.22
CA GLU A 112 21.28 -21.73 14.31
C GLU A 112 22.28 -21.15 15.32
N THR A 113 22.59 -19.86 15.22
CA THR A 113 23.07 -19.10 16.36
C THR A 113 21.87 -18.75 17.22
N THR A 114 21.35 -19.76 17.92
CA THR A 114 20.73 -19.69 19.26
C THR A 114 19.91 -20.96 19.48
N ASN A 115 20.28 -21.73 20.50
CA ASN A 115 19.61 -22.94 20.97
C ASN A 115 18.24 -22.67 21.62
N LYS A 116 17.39 -21.83 21.04
CA LYS A 116 16.05 -21.57 21.59
C LYS A 116 14.98 -21.87 20.54
N SER A 117 14.19 -22.89 20.87
CA SER A 117 12.91 -23.25 20.26
C SER A 117 12.95 -24.09 18.96
N ARG A 118 13.67 -25.21 18.96
CA ARG A 118 13.39 -26.31 18.01
C ARG A 118 12.20 -27.20 18.41
N ASN A 119 11.68 -27.07 19.63
CA ASN A 119 10.66 -27.99 20.14
C ASN A 119 9.21 -27.60 19.79
N ASN A 120 8.93 -26.34 19.45
CA ASN A 120 7.54 -25.87 19.27
C ASN A 120 7.01 -25.93 17.83
N ILE A 121 7.87 -26.22 16.85
CA ILE A 121 7.48 -26.23 15.42
C ILE A 121 6.94 -27.61 15.02
N VAL A 122 7.42 -28.68 15.65
CA VAL A 122 7.09 -30.06 15.24
C VAL A 122 5.67 -30.46 15.64
N GLU A 123 5.14 -29.93 16.74
CA GLU A 123 3.81 -30.31 17.25
C GLU A 123 2.63 -29.70 16.48
N ASN A 124 2.84 -28.70 15.62
CA ASN A 124 1.78 -28.03 14.86
C ASN A 124 1.66 -28.46 13.38
N ILE A 125 2.49 -29.38 12.90
CA ILE A 125 2.52 -29.80 11.49
C ILE A 125 1.34 -30.73 11.14
N THR A 126 0.54 -31.16 12.11
CA THR A 126 -0.72 -31.90 11.94
C THR A 126 -1.92 -31.01 11.60
N ARG A 127 -1.73 -29.89 10.87
CA ARG A 127 -2.83 -29.02 10.44
C ARG A 127 -3.07 -29.13 8.94
N ASP A 128 -4.36 -29.12 8.60
CA ASP A 128 -4.93 -29.09 7.24
C ASP A 128 -4.09 -28.23 6.28
N PRO A 129 -3.71 -28.72 5.07
CA PRO A 129 -2.82 -28.02 4.16
C PRO A 129 -3.27 -26.61 3.75
N THR A 130 -4.54 -26.30 3.96
CA THR A 130 -5.15 -24.98 3.73
C THR A 130 -4.81 -23.95 4.81
N ASN A 131 -4.52 -24.40 6.05
CA ASN A 131 -4.30 -23.55 7.22
C ASN A 131 -2.82 -23.40 7.62
N MET A 132 -1.89 -23.82 6.77
CA MET A 132 -0.46 -23.68 7.03
C MET A 132 0.03 -22.25 6.77
N SER A 133 0.81 -21.73 7.72
CA SER A 133 1.54 -20.48 7.55
C SER A 133 2.59 -20.59 6.43
N PHE A 134 3.02 -19.46 5.89
CA PHE A 134 4.05 -19.45 4.85
C PHE A 134 5.35 -20.16 5.29
N LYS A 135 5.73 -20.01 6.56
CA LYS A 135 6.94 -20.65 7.13
C LYS A 135 6.84 -22.17 7.13
N GLU A 136 5.70 -22.72 7.56
CA GLU A 136 5.44 -24.17 7.59
C GLU A 136 5.41 -24.77 6.18
N ARG A 137 4.73 -24.08 5.24
CA ARG A 137 4.71 -24.51 3.83
C ARG A 137 6.10 -24.52 3.22
N ASN A 138 6.91 -23.50 3.50
CA ASN A 138 8.27 -23.42 2.97
C ASN A 138 9.18 -24.51 3.57
N TYR A 139 9.01 -24.82 4.86
CA TYR A 139 9.73 -25.91 5.52
C TYR A 139 9.44 -27.27 4.86
N LEU A 140 8.16 -27.62 4.67
CA LEU A 140 7.76 -28.88 4.04
C LEU A 140 8.25 -28.97 2.58
N ARG A 141 8.15 -27.87 1.81
CA ARG A 141 8.70 -27.80 0.46
C ARG A 141 10.20 -28.08 0.45
N ARG A 142 10.98 -27.41 1.32
CA ARG A 142 12.43 -27.64 1.43
C ARG A 142 12.77 -29.08 1.78
N LYS A 143 12.03 -29.71 2.69
CA LYS A 143 12.23 -31.11 3.07
C LYS A 143 11.94 -32.08 1.92
N LEU A 144 10.81 -31.91 1.23
CA LEU A 144 10.46 -32.68 0.05
C LEU A 144 11.52 -32.54 -1.05
N THR A 145 11.92 -31.30 -1.36
CA THR A 145 12.96 -31.03 -2.36
C THR A 145 14.29 -31.67 -1.96
N LYS A 146 14.68 -31.59 -0.68
CA LYS A 146 15.91 -32.24 -0.19
C LYS A 146 15.85 -33.76 -0.31
N ALA A 147 14.72 -34.39 0.02
CA ALA A 147 14.55 -35.83 -0.12
C ALA A 147 14.64 -36.27 -1.59
N VAL A 148 13.94 -35.58 -2.49
CA VAL A 148 13.96 -35.86 -3.94
C VAL A 148 15.33 -35.64 -4.56
N ILE A 149 16.07 -34.60 -4.14
CA ILE A 149 17.42 -34.33 -4.67
C ILE A 149 18.47 -35.29 -4.07
N ALA A 150 18.34 -35.66 -2.79
CA ALA A 150 19.26 -36.58 -2.13
C ALA A 150 19.16 -38.00 -2.69
N GLU A 151 17.94 -38.47 -2.97
CA GLU A 151 17.71 -39.65 -3.79
C GLU A 151 17.91 -39.28 -5.26
N LYS A 152 19.16 -39.25 -5.75
CA LYS A 152 19.57 -38.91 -7.13
C LYS A 152 18.82 -39.67 -8.27
N SER A 153 17.91 -40.59 -7.95
CA SER A 153 17.04 -41.35 -8.85
C SER A 153 15.62 -41.60 -8.30
N GLY A 154 15.24 -40.97 -7.18
CA GLY A 154 13.96 -41.20 -6.51
C GLY A 154 12.81 -40.41 -7.16
N THR A 155 11.77 -41.11 -7.63
CA THR A 155 10.52 -40.44 -8.02
C THR A 155 9.89 -39.74 -6.81
N LEU A 156 9.12 -38.67 -7.03
CA LEU A 156 8.41 -37.96 -5.94
C LEU A 156 7.58 -38.91 -5.04
N LYS A 157 7.05 -40.00 -5.62
CA LYS A 157 6.35 -41.06 -4.87
C LYS A 157 7.27 -41.79 -3.88
N SER A 158 8.53 -42.04 -4.24
CA SER A 158 9.55 -42.61 -3.34
C SER A 158 9.77 -41.71 -2.15
N ALA A 159 10.04 -40.42 -2.38
CA ALA A 159 10.27 -39.44 -1.32
C ALA A 159 9.05 -39.26 -0.39
N ILE A 160 7.84 -39.25 -0.94
CA ILE A 160 6.60 -39.20 -0.14
C ILE A 160 6.46 -40.48 0.70
N ASN A 161 6.75 -41.65 0.13
CA ASN A 161 6.68 -42.91 0.86
C ASN A 161 7.75 -43.02 1.94
N ASP A 162 8.97 -42.51 1.70
CA ASP A 162 10.03 -42.44 2.68
C ASP A 162 9.65 -41.51 3.86
N MET A 163 9.11 -40.32 3.56
CA MET A 163 8.58 -39.42 4.59
C MET A 163 7.43 -40.03 5.41
N LYS A 164 6.60 -40.89 4.80
CA LYS A 164 5.54 -41.62 5.51
C LYS A 164 6.07 -42.79 6.34
N ARG A 165 7.14 -43.46 5.88
CA ARG A 165 7.76 -44.62 6.55
C ARG A 165 8.68 -44.21 7.69
N ASN A 166 9.29 -43.03 7.58
CA ASN A 166 10.06 -42.36 8.61
C ASN A 166 9.27 -41.15 9.14
N PRO A 167 8.09 -41.35 9.76
CA PRO A 167 7.47 -40.27 10.51
C PRO A 167 8.47 -39.85 11.60
N ILE A 168 8.51 -38.57 11.94
CA ILE A 168 9.49 -38.00 12.87
C ILE A 168 9.34 -38.67 14.25
N THR A 169 10.02 -39.80 14.45
CA THR A 169 10.22 -40.43 15.74
C THR A 169 11.67 -40.15 16.13
N ASN A 170 11.85 -39.07 16.89
CA ASN A 170 13.13 -38.63 17.42
C ASN A 170 13.71 -39.71 18.37
N ASN A 171 14.42 -40.72 17.87
CA ASN A 171 15.10 -41.64 18.79
C ASN A 171 16.32 -42.46 18.30
N LYS A 172 17.00 -42.12 17.19
CA LYS A 172 18.13 -42.96 16.72
C LYS A 172 19.45 -42.27 16.39
N PHE A 173 19.71 -41.07 16.91
CA PHE A 173 21.06 -40.48 16.90
C PHE A 173 21.55 -40.09 18.29
N ARG A 174 21.47 -41.05 19.23
CA ARG A 174 22.31 -41.09 20.43
C ARG A 174 23.24 -42.30 20.31
N LYS A 175 24.42 -42.09 19.73
CA LYS A 175 25.68 -42.74 20.09
C LYS A 175 26.80 -41.78 19.71
#